data_AF-A0A2S9FKE7-F1
#
_entry.id   AF-A0A2S9FKE7-F1
#
_cell.length_a   1.000
_cell.length_b   1.000
_cell.length_c   1.000
_cell.angle_alpha   90.00
_cell.angle_beta   90.00
_cell.angle_gamma   90.00
#
_symmetry.space_group_name_H-M   'P 1'
#
loop_
_entity.id
_entity.type
_entity.pdbx_description
1 polymer ?
#
loop_
_entity_poly.entity_id
_entity_poly.type
_entity_poly.pdbx_seq_one_letter_code
_entity_poly.pdbx_strand_id
1 'polypeptide(L)'
;MPAAESISRATELILDAAVVEFERHGFRRVALEDVARRAGVSRTTIYRRFANKDELVGAVIERENVALFADIATELKHAGPQSNYYVEAFTLSILKFRRHRVLHQMITDEPGLVLQLAARYHGAAI
;
A
#
# COMPACT_ATOMS: atom_id res chain seq x y z
N MET A 1 21.33 4.60 7.23
CA MET A 1 19.97 4.79 6.70
C MET A 1 20.09 5.48 5.36
N PRO A 2 19.74 4.85 4.22
CA PRO A 2 19.75 5.58 2.96
C PRO A 2 18.63 6.63 3.04
N ALA A 3 18.91 7.84 2.56
CA ALA A 3 17.93 8.91 2.53
C ALA A 3 16.71 8.43 1.74
N ALA A 4 15.52 8.52 2.35
CA ALA A 4 14.28 8.33 1.61
C ALA A 4 14.28 9.34 0.46
N GLU A 5 14.49 8.88 -0.77
CA GLU A 5 14.26 9.70 -1.95
C GLU A 5 12.83 10.21 -1.84
N SER A 6 12.70 11.53 -1.67
CA SER A 6 11.41 12.21 -1.70
C SER A 6 10.67 11.74 -2.95
N ILE A 7 9.57 11.00 -2.72
CA ILE A 7 8.72 10.51 -3.80
C ILE A 7 8.33 11.73 -4.63
N SER A 8 8.65 11.71 -5.93
CA SER A 8 8.32 12.87 -6.78
C SER A 8 6.82 13.15 -6.71
N ARG A 9 6.43 14.43 -6.72
CA ARG A 9 5.02 14.84 -6.62
C ARG A 9 4.10 14.12 -7.61
N ALA A 10 4.60 13.85 -8.82
CA ALA A 10 3.87 13.08 -9.83
C ALA A 10 3.61 11.64 -9.39
N THR A 11 4.56 11.01 -8.70
CA THR A 11 4.38 9.66 -8.16
C THR A 11 3.35 9.65 -7.05
N GLU A 12 3.36 10.63 -6.14
CA GLU A 12 2.32 10.74 -5.10
C GLU A 12 0.93 10.82 -5.73
N LEU A 13 0.74 11.70 -6.71
CA LEU A 13 -0.53 11.85 -7.43
C LEU A 13 -0.97 10.55 -8.13
N ILE A 14 -0.03 9.80 -8.71
CA ILE A 14 -0.32 8.50 -9.32
C ILE A 14 -0.76 7.48 -8.27
N LEU A 15 -0.06 7.40 -7.13
CA LEU A 15 -0.39 6.45 -6.07
C LEU A 15 -1.74 6.80 -5.40
N ASP A 16 -2.03 8.08 -5.19
CA ASP A 16 -3.33 8.54 -4.69
C ASP A 16 -4.47 8.19 -5.66
N ALA A 17 -4.25 8.44 -6.95
CA ALA A 17 -5.21 8.05 -7.99
C ALA A 17 -5.41 6.54 -8.04
N ALA A 18 -4.34 5.75 -7.91
CA ALA A 18 -4.40 4.30 -7.94
C ALA A 18 -5.21 3.73 -6.76
N VAL A 19 -5.03 4.27 -5.54
CA VAL A 19 -5.86 3.91 -4.37
C VAL A 19 -7.34 4.09 -4.68
N VAL A 20 -7.73 5.25 -5.22
CA VAL A 20 -9.14 5.55 -5.55
C VAL A 20 -9.67 4.61 -6.64
N GLU A 21 -8.87 4.30 -7.64
CA GLU A 21 -9.25 3.35 -8.70
C GLU A 21 -9.41 1.92 -8.16
N PHE A 22 -8.50 1.47 -7.29
CA PHE A 22 -8.59 0.13 -6.66
C PHE A 22 -9.81 0.00 -5.77
N GLU A 23 -10.11 1.02 -4.95
CA GLU A 23 -11.30 1.03 -4.10
C GLU A 23 -12.61 0.98 -4.89
N ARG A 24 -12.64 1.57 -6.09
CA ARG A 24 -13.85 1.65 -6.92
C ARG A 24 -14.05 0.46 -7.84
N HIS A 25 -12.97 -0.06 -8.41
CA HIS A 25 -13.03 -1.00 -9.52
C HIS A 25 -12.35 -2.34 -9.22
N GLY A 26 -11.60 -2.44 -8.11
CA GLY A 26 -10.79 -3.60 -7.75
C GLY A 26 -9.51 -3.71 -8.58
N PHE A 27 -8.52 -4.44 -8.06
CA PHE A 27 -7.17 -4.52 -8.65
C PHE A 27 -7.13 -5.14 -10.06
N ARG A 28 -8.03 -6.08 -10.36
CA ARG A 28 -8.08 -6.75 -11.67
C ARG A 28 -8.45 -5.81 -12.81
N ARG A 29 -9.39 -4.88 -12.59
CA ARG A 29 -10.00 -4.06 -13.66
C ARG A 29 -9.30 -2.74 -13.94
N VAL A 30 -8.50 -2.24 -13.01
CA VAL A 30 -7.80 -0.96 -13.16
C VAL A 30 -6.68 -1.07 -14.19
N ALA A 31 -6.64 -0.14 -15.16
CA ALA A 31 -5.53 0.01 -16.10
C ALA A 31 -4.65 1.21 -15.71
N LEU A 32 -3.36 1.17 -16.08
CA LEU A 32 -2.45 2.32 -15.89
C LEU A 32 -2.98 3.60 -16.53
N GLU A 33 -3.66 3.49 -17.68
CA GLU A 33 -4.23 4.64 -18.38
C GLU A 33 -5.36 5.32 -17.59
N ASP A 34 -6.16 4.55 -16.85
CA ASP A 34 -7.22 5.08 -15.98
C ASP A 34 -6.63 5.84 -14.80
N VAL A 35 -5.58 5.28 -14.21
CA VAL A 35 -4.82 5.92 -13.13
C VAL A 35 -4.15 7.20 -13.61
N ALA A 36 -3.53 7.19 -14.81
CA ALA A 36 -2.91 8.38 -15.38
C ALA A 36 -3.93 9.51 -15.58
N ARG A 37 -5.09 9.16 -16.14
CA ARG A 37 -6.20 10.10 -16.35
C ARG A 37 -6.68 10.70 -15.03
N ARG A 38 -6.87 9.88 -13.99
CA ARG A 38 -7.28 10.37 -12.66
C ARG A 38 -6.20 11.22 -12.00
N ALA A 39 -4.92 10.84 -12.12
CA ALA A 39 -3.79 11.56 -11.55
C ALA A 39 -3.47 12.88 -12.29
N GLY A 40 -4.09 13.12 -13.46
CA GLY A 40 -3.80 14.29 -14.28
C GLY A 40 -2.41 14.26 -14.91
N VAL A 41 -1.83 13.07 -15.11
CA VAL A 41 -0.50 12.89 -15.72
C VAL A 41 -0.61 12.30 -17.13
N SER A 42 0.40 12.55 -17.95
CA SER A 42 0.45 11.96 -19.29
C SER A 42 0.72 10.46 -19.23
N ARG A 43 0.32 9.76 -20.31
CA ARG A 43 0.64 8.33 -20.52
C ARG A 43 2.16 8.09 -20.40
N THR A 44 2.97 8.93 -21.04
CA THR A 44 4.43 8.83 -20.97
C THR A 44 4.94 8.95 -19.52
N THR A 45 4.37 9.83 -18.71
CA THR A 45 4.77 10.00 -17.31
C THR A 45 4.50 8.76 -16.47
N ILE A 46 3.32 8.14 -16.63
CA ILE A 46 3.00 6.93 -15.85
C ILE A 46 3.85 5.72 -16.26
N TYR A 47 4.04 5.49 -17.57
CA TYR A 47 4.84 4.35 -18.05
C TYR A 47 6.34 4.51 -17.76
N ARG A 48 6.83 5.75 -17.64
CA ARG A 48 8.19 6.03 -17.16
C ARG A 48 8.35 5.67 -15.69
N ARG A 49 7.27 5.73 -14.89
CA ARG A 49 7.32 5.50 -13.44
C ARG A 49 6.99 4.06 -13.05
N PHE A 50 6.08 3.44 -13.79
CA PHE A 50 5.60 2.08 -13.59
C PHE A 50 5.52 1.39 -14.94
N ALA A 51 6.35 0.38 -15.16
CA ALA A 51 6.41 -0.35 -16.42
C ALA A 51 5.12 -1.13 -16.69
N ASN A 52 4.45 -1.57 -15.63
CA ASN A 52 3.22 -2.35 -15.70
C ASN A 52 2.33 -2.12 -14.46
N LYS A 53 1.13 -2.70 -14.49
CA LYS A 53 0.15 -2.61 -13.41
C LYS A 53 0.68 -3.21 -12.10
N ASP A 54 1.42 -4.30 -12.17
CA ASP A 54 1.89 -5.03 -10.98
C ASP A 54 2.92 -4.23 -10.20
N GLU A 55 3.77 -3.45 -10.89
CA GLU A 55 4.65 -2.47 -10.25
C GLU A 55 3.88 -1.35 -9.55
N LEU A 56 2.84 -0.81 -10.19
CA LEU A 56 1.99 0.20 -9.56
C LEU A 56 1.28 -0.36 -8.31
N VAL A 57 0.73 -1.57 -8.42
CA VAL A 57 0.07 -2.26 -7.30
C VAL A 57 1.07 -2.46 -6.17
N GLY A 58 2.26 -3.01 -6.44
CA GLY A 58 3.29 -3.20 -5.43
C GLY A 58 3.67 -1.90 -4.71
N ALA A 59 3.86 -0.82 -5.47
CA ALA A 59 4.19 0.49 -4.91
C ALA A 59 3.07 1.08 -4.03
N VAL A 60 1.81 0.92 -4.43
CA VAL A 60 0.67 1.32 -3.59
C VAL A 60 0.66 0.51 -2.30
N ILE A 61 0.77 -0.82 -2.38
CA ILE A 61 0.73 -1.68 -1.20
C ILE A 61 1.90 -1.39 -0.26
N GLU A 62 3.09 -1.13 -0.78
CA GLU A 62 4.24 -0.72 0.02
C GLU A 62 3.98 0.60 0.75
N ARG A 63 3.46 1.61 0.06
CA ARG A 63 3.09 2.90 0.66
C ARG A 63 2.04 2.74 1.77
N GLU A 64 0.97 2.00 1.48
CA GLU A 64 -0.12 1.79 2.45
C GLU A 64 0.36 0.98 3.67
N ASN A 65 1.27 -0.01 3.47
CA ASN A 65 1.88 -0.74 4.57
C ASN A 65 2.74 0.17 5.46
N VAL A 66 3.56 1.03 4.88
CA VAL A 66 4.37 2.00 5.64
C VAL A 66 3.47 2.91 6.48
N ALA A 67 2.38 3.42 5.91
CA ALA A 67 1.41 4.23 6.63
C ALA A 67 0.73 3.45 7.76
N LEU A 68 0.28 2.22 7.48
CA LEU A 68 -0.34 1.33 8.46
C LEU A 68 0.58 1.05 9.65
N PHE A 69 1.84 0.70 9.39
CA PHE A 69 2.82 0.41 10.44
C PHE A 69 3.20 1.65 11.24
N ALA A 70 3.32 2.81 10.60
CA ALA A 70 3.56 4.08 11.29
C ALA A 70 2.41 4.44 12.25
N ASP A 71 1.17 4.23 11.84
CA ASP A 71 -0.02 4.41 12.67
C ASP A 71 -0.03 3.45 13.87
N ILE A 72 0.21 2.15 13.63
CA ILE A 72 0.29 1.13 14.70
C ILE A 72 1.40 1.49 15.69
N ALA A 73 2.58 1.87 15.20
CA ALA A 73 3.72 2.24 16.04
C ALA A 73 3.44 3.50 16.87
N THR A 74 2.68 4.45 16.32
CA THR A 74 2.27 5.66 17.04
C THR A 74 1.32 5.32 18.18
N GLU A 75 0.35 4.45 17.94
CA GLU A 75 -0.65 4.08 18.95
C GLU A 75 -0.05 3.21 20.06
N LEU A 76 0.87 2.30 19.71
CA LEU A 76 1.64 1.51 20.69
C LEU A 76 2.50 2.34 21.63
N LYS A 77 2.97 3.53 21.22
CA LYS A 77 3.70 4.44 22.12
C LYS A 77 2.82 5.02 23.23
N HIS A 78 1.50 5.00 23.05
CA HIS A 78 0.52 5.51 24.03
C HIS A 78 -0.07 4.39 24.90
N ALA A 79 0.30 3.13 24.65
CA ALA A 79 -0.06 1.99 25.48
C ALA A 79 0.51 2.14 26.89
N GLY A 80 -0.34 1.96 27.92
CA GLY A 80 0.09 2.07 29.31
C GLY A 80 1.06 0.96 29.74
N PRO A 81 1.83 1.12 30.83
CA PRO A 81 2.89 0.19 31.27
C PRO A 81 2.44 -1.24 31.61
N GLN A 82 1.13 -1.51 31.63
CA GLN A 82 0.53 -2.76 32.12
C GLN A 82 -0.08 -3.63 31.00
N SER A 83 -0.14 -3.14 29.75
CA SER A 83 -0.67 -3.96 28.65
C SER A 83 0.38 -4.94 28.15
N ASN A 84 -0.04 -6.17 27.84
CA ASN A 84 0.82 -7.10 27.12
C ASN A 84 1.04 -6.57 25.70
N TYR A 85 2.24 -6.03 25.46
CA TYR A 85 2.63 -5.40 24.20
C TYR A 85 2.31 -6.24 22.96
N TYR A 86 2.46 -7.57 23.05
CA TYR A 86 2.13 -8.47 21.94
C TYR A 86 0.63 -8.50 21.64
N VAL A 87 -0.21 -8.53 22.67
CA VAL A 87 -1.67 -8.55 22.51
C VAL A 87 -2.14 -7.22 21.92
N GLU A 88 -1.58 -6.10 22.38
CA GLU A 88 -1.96 -4.78 21.89
C GLU A 88 -1.49 -4.56 20.45
N ALA A 89 -0.24 -4.91 20.12
CA ALA A 89 0.26 -4.84 18.76
C ALA A 89 -0.57 -5.70 17.80
N PHE A 90 -0.92 -6.92 18.21
CA PHE A 90 -1.74 -7.82 17.40
C PHE A 90 -3.17 -7.28 17.24
N THR A 91 -3.77 -6.77 18.31
CA THR A 91 -5.12 -6.18 18.30
C THR A 91 -5.17 -4.95 17.40
N LEU A 92 -4.23 -4.02 17.56
CA LEU A 92 -4.12 -2.81 16.73
C LEU A 92 -3.88 -3.17 15.27
N SER A 93 -3.01 -4.14 14.99
CA SER A 93 -2.77 -4.62 13.64
C SER A 93 -4.05 -5.13 12.98
N ILE A 94 -4.81 -6.00 13.66
CA ILE A 94 -6.08 -6.52 13.13
C ILE A 94 -7.10 -5.39 12.92
N LEU A 95 -7.25 -4.49 13.90
CA LEU A 95 -8.26 -3.42 13.83
C LEU A 95 -7.95 -2.40 12.73
N LYS A 96 -6.68 -1.95 12.63
CA LYS A 96 -6.25 -0.99 11.62
C LYS A 96 -6.30 -1.61 10.23
N PHE A 97 -5.83 -2.85 10.10
CA PHE A 97 -5.91 -3.57 8.84
C PHE A 97 -7.35 -3.70 8.33
N ARG A 98 -8.30 -4.08 9.20
CA ARG A 98 -9.73 -4.16 8.85
C ARG A 98 -10.35 -2.82 8.45
N ARG A 99 -9.86 -1.72 9.01
CA ARG A 99 -10.32 -0.36 8.67
C ARG A 99 -9.65 0.19 7.42
N HIS A 100 -8.53 -0.40 7.00
CA HIS A 100 -7.79 0.03 5.82
C HIS A 100 -8.41 -0.57 4.55
N ARG A 101 -9.21 0.22 3.83
CA ARG A 101 -10.03 -0.27 2.70
C ARG A 101 -9.23 -0.99 1.63
N VAL A 102 -8.15 -0.39 1.12
CA VAL A 102 -7.32 -1.02 0.06
C VAL A 102 -6.69 -2.34 0.50
N LEU A 103 -6.02 -2.37 1.64
CA LEU A 103 -5.35 -3.57 2.13
C LEU A 103 -6.36 -4.68 2.49
N HIS A 104 -7.47 -4.32 3.14
CA HIS A 104 -8.54 -5.26 3.46
C HIS A 104 -9.19 -5.85 2.22
N GLN A 105 -9.48 -5.00 1.22
CA GLN A 105 -10.02 -5.44 -0.06
C GLN A 105 -9.05 -6.36 -0.80
N MET A 106 -7.75 -6.07 -0.78
CA MET A 106 -6.73 -6.93 -1.40
C MET A 106 -6.74 -8.35 -0.82
N ILE A 107 -6.74 -8.49 0.51
CA ILE A 107 -6.77 -9.81 1.17
C ILE A 107 -8.05 -10.56 0.85
N THR A 108 -9.17 -9.85 0.76
CA THR A 108 -10.50 -10.47 0.61
C THR A 108 -10.79 -10.86 -0.84
N ASP A 109 -10.45 -10.00 -1.79
CA ASP A 109 -10.83 -10.14 -3.20
C ASP A 109 -9.72 -10.74 -4.07
N GLU A 110 -8.46 -10.58 -3.66
CA GLU A 110 -7.26 -10.95 -4.42
C GLU A 110 -6.21 -11.67 -3.55
N PRO A 111 -6.54 -12.78 -2.85
CA PRO A 111 -5.59 -13.45 -1.96
C PRO A 111 -4.33 -13.96 -2.69
N GLY A 112 -4.44 -14.29 -3.99
CA GLY A 112 -3.30 -14.68 -4.81
C GLY A 112 -2.28 -13.56 -5.01
N LEU A 113 -2.73 -12.30 -5.11
CA LEU A 113 -1.85 -11.13 -5.23
C LEU A 113 -1.04 -10.91 -3.95
N VAL A 114 -1.66 -11.14 -2.79
CA VAL A 114 -0.98 -11.07 -1.49
C VAL A 114 0.16 -12.07 -1.41
N LEU A 115 -0.09 -13.32 -1.83
CA LEU A 115 0.93 -14.36 -1.83
C LEU A 115 2.07 -14.05 -2.81
N GLN A 116 1.77 -13.48 -3.97
CA GLN A 116 2.78 -13.06 -4.94
C GLN A 116 3.66 -11.92 -4.40
N LEU A 117 3.04 -10.91 -3.79
CA LEU A 117 3.78 -9.82 -3.15
C LEU A 117 4.61 -10.33 -1.97
N ALA A 118 4.03 -11.19 -1.11
CA ALA A 118 4.75 -11.80 -0.01
C ALA A 118 5.96 -12.61 -0.50
N ALA A 119 5.82 -13.42 -1.56
CA ALA A 119 6.94 -14.15 -2.15
C ALA A 119 8.02 -13.22 -2.71
N ARG A 120 7.61 -12.11 -3.34
CA ARG A 120 8.53 -11.10 -3.90
C ARG A 120 9.34 -10.38 -2.81
N TYR A 121 8.73 -10.09 -1.66
CA TYR A 121 9.41 -9.41 -0.54
C TYR A 121 10.11 -10.38 0.43
N HIS A 122 9.66 -11.64 0.58
CA HIS A 122 10.37 -12.65 1.36
C HIS A 122 11.75 -12.98 0.80
N GLY A 123 11.92 -12.97 -0.53
CA GLY A 123 13.22 -13.13 -1.17
C GLY A 123 14.20 -11.97 -0.96
N ALA A 124 13.74 -10.82 -0.45
CA ALA A 124 14.57 -9.66 -0.12
C ALA A 124 14.97 -9.61 1.37
N ALA A 125 14.39 -10.47 2.21
CA ALA A 125 14.60 -10.53 3.65
C ALA A 125 15.50 -11.70 4.10
N ILE A 126 15.96 -12.54 3.16
CA ILE A 126 16.91 -13.65 3.35
C ILE A 126 18.13 -13.34 2.48
#